data_AF-A0A176JC20-F1
#
_entry.id   AF-A0A176JC20-F1
#
_cell.length_a   1.000
_cell.length_b   1.000
_cell.length_c   1.000
_cell.angle_alpha   90.00
_cell.angle_beta   90.00
_cell.angle_gamma   90.00
#
_symmetry.space_group_name_H-M   'P 1'
#
loop_
_entity.id
_entity.type
_entity.pdbx_description
1 polymer ?
#
loop_
_entity_poly.entity_id
_entity_poly.type
_entity_poly.pdbx_seq_one_letter_code
_entity_poly.pdbx_strand_id
1 'polypeptide(L)'
;MIYLIAGAVLVLFMTSVMFIKAHGNRLDRQKLQFQDFPSGHGELSILFISDIHRRRVSERLMAKLPKKPDLVCIGGDLTEKGVPLERIRRNLRRLGEEGPVVMVLGNNDPECDLLELKSLLKEENVKLLENQAHSIPSISEKKISLLGVSEIKFGWDRLDQALKESKNADFRILLCHNPDIDKQINKEHGIRLVLSGHTHGGQIRLFGFGLYEKGKLHNKAYGAQLISNGYGTTQLPFRLGAPAEAHFITITADKVD
;
A
#
# COMPACT_ATOMS: atom_id res chain seq x y z
N MET A 1 -21.96 -42.41 -4.05
CA MET A 1 -20.57 -42.33 -4.55
C MET A 1 -20.37 -41.18 -5.55
N ILE A 2 -21.17 -41.09 -6.63
CA ILE A 2 -21.04 -40.02 -7.65
C ILE A 2 -21.13 -38.60 -7.07
N TYR A 3 -22.12 -38.31 -6.19
CA TYR A 3 -22.26 -36.99 -5.57
C TYR A 3 -21.08 -36.61 -4.65
N LEU A 4 -20.47 -37.60 -3.97
CA LEU A 4 -19.29 -37.37 -3.14
C LEU A 4 -18.08 -37.03 -4.00
N ILE A 5 -17.90 -37.74 -5.12
CA ILE A 5 -16.84 -37.46 -6.08
C ILE A 5 -17.04 -36.06 -6.70
N ALA A 6 -18.25 -35.75 -7.15
CA ALA A 6 -18.56 -34.43 -7.71
C ALA A 6 -18.33 -33.29 -6.71
N GLY A 7 -18.72 -33.47 -5.45
CA GLY A 7 -18.45 -32.51 -4.38
C GLY A 7 -16.96 -32.31 -4.13
N ALA A 8 -16.17 -33.39 -4.08
CA ALA A 8 -14.72 -33.32 -3.91
C ALA A 8 -14.03 -32.60 -5.08
N VAL A 9 -14.45 -32.89 -6.32
CA VAL A 9 -13.95 -32.22 -7.53
C VAL A 9 -14.25 -30.72 -7.49
N LEU A 10 -15.46 -30.32 -7.06
CA LEU A 10 -15.83 -28.91 -6.96
C LEU A 10 -14.97 -28.17 -5.91
N VAL A 11 -14.75 -28.78 -4.74
CA VAL A 11 -13.90 -28.18 -3.69
C VAL A 11 -12.46 -28.04 -4.16
N LEU A 12 -11.90 -29.05 -4.82
CA LEU A 12 -10.57 -28.98 -5.40
C LEU A 12 -10.47 -27.89 -6.47
N PHE A 13 -11.48 -27.77 -7.34
CA PHE A 13 -11.52 -26.74 -8.35
C PHE A 13 -11.58 -25.34 -7.72
N MET A 14 -12.49 -25.13 -6.76
CA MET A 14 -12.65 -23.84 -6.09
C MET A 14 -11.39 -23.41 -5.34
N THR A 15 -10.79 -24.31 -4.54
CA THR A 15 -9.55 -24.02 -3.81
C THR A 15 -8.39 -23.74 -4.77
N SER A 16 -8.31 -24.45 -5.89
CA SER A 16 -7.31 -24.20 -6.94
C SER A 16 -7.48 -22.82 -7.57
N VAL A 17 -8.71 -22.43 -7.91
CA VAL A 17 -9.03 -21.08 -8.43
C VAL A 17 -8.64 -20.01 -7.40
N MET A 18 -9.00 -20.21 -6.13
CA MET A 18 -8.69 -19.26 -5.06
C MET A 18 -7.18 -19.12 -4.84
N PHE A 19 -6.42 -20.22 -4.94
CA PHE A 19 -4.96 -20.21 -4.86
C PHE A 19 -4.32 -19.47 -6.03
N ILE A 20 -4.78 -19.70 -7.26
CA ILE A 20 -4.30 -18.99 -8.44
C ILE A 20 -4.59 -17.49 -8.31
N LYS A 21 -5.79 -17.10 -7.86
CA LYS A 21 -6.17 -15.71 -7.63
C LYS A 21 -5.34 -15.06 -6.51
N ALA A 22 -4.98 -15.82 -5.48
CA ALA A 22 -4.11 -15.34 -4.39
C ALA A 22 -2.71 -14.94 -4.88
N HIS A 23 -2.21 -15.60 -5.93
CA HIS A 23 -0.88 -15.36 -6.50
C HIS A 23 -0.92 -14.55 -7.81
N GLY A 24 -2.03 -13.87 -8.08
CA GLY A 24 -2.15 -12.94 -9.20
C GLY A 24 -1.17 -11.78 -9.08
N ASN A 25 -0.57 -11.36 -10.20
CA ASN A 25 0.32 -10.20 -10.29
C ASN A 25 -0.42 -9.04 -10.95
N ARG A 26 -1.55 -8.61 -10.39
CA ARG A 26 -2.32 -7.49 -10.94
C ARG A 26 -1.59 -6.18 -10.59
N LEU A 27 -1.35 -5.35 -11.60
CA LEU A 27 -0.93 -3.97 -11.41
C LEU A 27 -2.11 -3.10 -11.85
N ASP A 28 -2.77 -2.45 -10.88
CA ASP A 28 -3.81 -1.47 -11.17
C ASP A 28 -3.16 -0.12 -11.48
N ARG A 29 -3.66 0.60 -12.48
CA ARG A 29 -3.04 1.86 -12.92
C ARG A 29 -4.03 3.00 -12.69
N GLN A 30 -3.64 3.96 -11.86
CA GLN A 30 -4.48 5.09 -11.49
C GLN A 30 -3.82 6.38 -11.98
N LYS A 31 -4.60 7.24 -12.62
CA LYS A 31 -4.21 8.61 -12.93
C LYS A 31 -5.07 9.54 -12.08
N LEU A 32 -4.43 10.30 -11.21
CA LEU A 32 -5.07 11.25 -10.30
C LEU A 32 -4.63 12.65 -10.70
N GLN A 33 -5.58 13.57 -10.71
CA GLN A 33 -5.32 14.97 -11.02
C GLN A 33 -5.83 15.82 -9.86
N PHE A 34 -5.05 16.81 -9.48
CA PHE A 34 -5.40 17.74 -8.41
C PHE A 34 -5.07 19.17 -8.84
N GLN A 35 -6.00 20.10 -8.59
CA GLN A 35 -5.82 21.52 -8.91
C GLN A 35 -4.61 22.15 -8.23
N ASP A 36 -4.31 21.72 -7.01
CA ASP A 36 -3.23 22.27 -6.20
C ASP A 36 -1.93 21.45 -6.26
N PHE A 37 -1.88 20.41 -7.09
CA PHE A 37 -0.62 19.72 -7.35
C PHE A 37 0.38 20.70 -7.99
N PRO A 38 1.65 20.76 -7.52
CA PRO A 38 2.66 21.65 -8.07
C PRO A 38 2.91 21.42 -9.57
N SER A 39 2.34 22.26 -10.45
CA SER A 39 2.47 22.11 -11.90
C SER A 39 3.92 22.09 -12.39
N GLY A 40 4.83 22.82 -11.72
CA GLY A 40 6.26 22.80 -12.01
C GLY A 40 6.97 21.46 -11.67
N HIS A 41 6.33 20.56 -10.91
CA HIS A 41 6.83 19.20 -10.68
C HIS A 41 6.59 18.30 -11.91
N GLY A 42 5.60 18.63 -12.73
CA GLY A 42 5.18 17.81 -13.87
C GLY A 42 4.31 16.64 -13.43
N GLU A 43 4.93 15.47 -13.29
CA GLU A 43 4.26 14.22 -12.93
C GLU A 43 4.98 13.53 -11.78
N LEU A 44 4.22 13.09 -10.76
CA LEU A 44 4.71 12.21 -9.69
C LEU A 44 4.13 10.81 -9.88
N SER A 45 5.01 9.80 -9.94
CA SER A 45 4.64 8.40 -10.09
C SER A 45 5.03 7.57 -8.86
N ILE A 46 4.06 6.81 -8.34
CA ILE A 46 4.18 6.02 -7.12
C ILE A 46 3.81 4.57 -7.42
N LEU A 47 4.70 3.64 -7.10
CA LEU A 47 4.32 2.23 -6.93
C LEU A 47 3.86 2.03 -5.49
N PHE A 48 2.56 1.82 -5.29
CA PHE A 48 1.99 1.50 -3.99
C PHE A 48 1.71 0.00 -3.88
N ILE A 49 2.29 -0.63 -2.86
CA ILE A 49 2.10 -2.04 -2.54
C ILE A 49 1.90 -2.19 -1.03
N SER A 50 1.00 -3.07 -0.59
CA SER A 50 0.70 -3.27 0.82
C SER A 50 0.43 -4.75 1.09
N ASP A 51 0.47 -5.13 2.37
CA ASP A 51 0.03 -6.45 2.83
C ASP A 51 0.76 -7.59 2.09
N ILE A 52 2.08 -7.49 1.96
CA ILE A 52 2.92 -8.47 1.26
C ILE A 52 2.97 -9.78 2.08
N HIS A 53 3.00 -9.66 3.41
CA HIS A 53 3.03 -10.78 4.36
C HIS A 53 4.09 -11.82 3.96
N ARG A 54 3.66 -13.07 3.72
CA ARG A 54 4.54 -14.18 3.37
C ARG A 54 4.99 -14.21 1.91
N ARG A 55 4.40 -13.37 1.04
CA ARG A 55 4.51 -13.50 -0.42
C ARG A 55 5.83 -12.90 -0.92
N ARG A 56 6.40 -13.50 -1.97
CA ARG A 56 7.52 -12.89 -2.72
C ARG A 56 6.99 -11.88 -3.73
N VAL A 57 7.59 -10.70 -3.78
CA VAL A 57 7.35 -9.73 -4.85
C VAL A 57 7.84 -10.35 -6.16
N SER A 58 6.94 -10.45 -7.15
CA SER A 58 7.21 -11.16 -8.39
C SER A 58 7.82 -10.23 -9.44
N GLU A 59 8.84 -10.71 -10.15
CA GLU A 59 9.34 -10.05 -11.36
C GLU A 59 8.23 -9.80 -12.39
N ARG A 60 7.24 -10.70 -12.48
CA ARG A 60 6.09 -10.54 -13.39
C ARG A 60 5.20 -9.36 -13.01
N LEU A 61 5.22 -8.90 -11.76
CA LEU A 61 4.55 -7.68 -11.34
C LEU A 61 5.38 -6.46 -11.75
N MET A 62 6.69 -6.47 -11.45
CA MET A 62 7.60 -5.36 -11.77
C MET A 62 7.71 -5.12 -13.27
N ALA A 63 7.73 -6.18 -14.09
CA ALA A 63 7.73 -6.09 -15.54
C ALA A 63 6.47 -5.43 -16.14
N LYS A 64 5.41 -5.20 -15.33
CA LYS A 64 4.20 -4.47 -15.77
C LYS A 64 4.29 -2.98 -15.49
N LEU A 65 5.30 -2.49 -14.79
CA LEU A 65 5.48 -1.07 -14.53
C LEU A 65 5.72 -0.35 -15.86
N PRO A 66 5.01 0.77 -16.14
CA PRO A 66 5.22 1.51 -17.39
C PRO A 66 6.56 2.25 -17.43
N LYS A 67 7.10 2.57 -16.26
CA LYS A 67 8.39 3.23 -16.03
C LYS A 67 8.81 2.96 -14.58
N LYS A 68 10.06 3.25 -14.25
CA LYS A 68 10.49 3.30 -12.85
C LYS A 68 9.71 4.40 -12.11
N PRO A 69 9.05 4.08 -10.97
CA PRO A 69 8.35 5.09 -10.19
C PRO A 69 9.33 6.03 -9.50
N ASP A 70 8.88 7.25 -9.21
CA ASP A 70 9.64 8.21 -8.42
C ASP A 70 9.74 7.76 -6.96
N LEU A 71 8.72 7.04 -6.46
CA LEU A 71 8.70 6.42 -5.14
C LEU A 71 8.03 5.04 -5.16
N VAL A 72 8.57 4.12 -4.37
CA VAL A 72 7.92 2.86 -4.01
C VAL A 72 7.41 2.98 -2.58
N CYS A 73 6.10 2.97 -2.40
CA CYS A 73 5.45 3.09 -1.10
C CYS A 73 4.93 1.72 -0.63
N ILE A 74 5.44 1.26 0.52
CA ILE A 74 4.97 0.06 1.21
C ILE A 74 3.97 0.46 2.31
N GLY A 75 2.70 0.14 2.12
CA GLY A 75 1.59 0.49 3.02
C GLY A 75 1.46 -0.38 4.26
N GLY A 76 2.56 -0.86 4.83
CA GLY A 76 2.57 -1.78 5.97
C GLY A 76 2.32 -3.24 5.61
N ASP A 77 2.49 -4.09 6.62
CA ASP A 77 2.41 -5.55 6.55
C ASP A 77 3.34 -6.13 5.47
N LEU A 78 4.60 -5.71 5.53
CA LEU A 78 5.68 -6.30 4.75
C LEU A 78 5.95 -7.74 5.20
N THR A 79 5.71 -8.04 6.47
CA THR A 79 5.97 -9.33 7.10
C THR A 79 4.89 -9.71 8.12
N GLU A 80 4.96 -10.96 8.59
CA GLU A 80 4.15 -11.50 9.69
C GLU A 80 4.96 -12.59 10.43
N LYS A 81 4.43 -13.12 11.54
CA LYS A 81 5.10 -14.15 12.34
C LYS A 81 5.62 -15.32 11.50
N GLY A 82 6.91 -15.64 11.63
CA GLY A 82 7.53 -16.80 10.99
C GLY A 82 7.87 -16.62 9.51
N VAL A 83 7.81 -15.40 8.97
CA VAL A 83 8.44 -15.07 7.69
C VAL A 83 9.95 -14.90 7.91
N PRO A 84 10.82 -15.62 7.17
CA PRO A 84 12.26 -15.45 7.31
C PRO A 84 12.71 -14.07 6.82
N LEU A 85 13.63 -13.42 7.56
CA LEU A 85 14.20 -12.12 7.17
C LEU A 85 14.76 -12.11 5.75
N GLU A 86 15.40 -13.20 5.31
CA GLU A 86 15.95 -13.26 3.95
C GLU A 86 14.86 -13.13 2.86
N ARG A 87 13.62 -13.52 3.16
CA ARG A 87 12.49 -13.28 2.26
C ARG A 87 12.14 -11.81 2.20
N ILE A 88 12.13 -11.14 3.34
CA ILE A 88 11.88 -9.70 3.47
C ILE A 88 12.95 -8.94 2.71
N ARG A 89 14.24 -9.25 2.96
CA ARG A 89 15.39 -8.69 2.25
C ARG A 89 15.25 -8.79 0.75
N ARG A 90 14.93 -9.97 0.22
CA ARG A 90 14.72 -10.15 -1.23
C ARG A 90 13.57 -9.29 -1.76
N ASN A 91 12.47 -9.16 -1.02
CA ASN A 91 11.35 -8.31 -1.43
C ASN A 91 11.77 -6.83 -1.45
N LEU A 92 12.49 -6.37 -0.42
CA LEU A 92 13.00 -5.00 -0.34
C LEU A 92 13.97 -4.69 -1.48
N ARG A 93 14.92 -5.57 -1.78
CA ARG A 93 15.83 -5.42 -2.92
C ARG A 93 15.09 -5.34 -4.24
N ARG A 94 14.11 -6.21 -4.46
CA ARG A 94 13.29 -6.20 -5.67
C ARG A 94 12.55 -4.86 -5.85
N LEU A 95 11.99 -4.33 -4.77
CA LEU A 95 11.29 -3.06 -4.80
C LEU A 95 12.27 -1.88 -4.96
N GLY A 96 13.43 -1.94 -4.32
CA GLY A 96 14.49 -0.94 -4.42
C GLY A 96 15.17 -0.86 -5.79
N GLU A 97 15.13 -1.94 -6.58
CA GLU A 97 15.56 -1.93 -7.99
C GLU A 97 14.69 -0.97 -8.84
N GLU A 98 13.44 -0.74 -8.45
CA GLU A 98 12.48 0.08 -9.19
C GLU A 98 12.53 1.56 -8.77
N GLY A 99 12.82 1.88 -7.52
CA GLY A 99 12.94 3.25 -7.05
C GLY A 99 13.14 3.37 -5.52
N PRO A 100 13.28 4.60 -4.99
CA PRO A 100 13.42 4.84 -3.56
C PRO A 100 12.22 4.28 -2.78
N VAL A 101 12.50 3.50 -1.74
CA VAL A 101 11.47 2.80 -0.97
C VAL A 101 11.14 3.56 0.31
N VAL A 102 9.86 3.85 0.51
CA VAL A 102 9.29 4.44 1.72
C VAL A 102 8.25 3.48 2.30
N MET A 103 8.24 3.31 3.61
CA MET A 103 7.35 2.36 4.29
C MET A 103 6.74 2.96 5.55
N VAL A 104 5.53 2.52 5.88
CA VAL A 104 4.95 2.60 7.24
C VAL A 104 4.80 1.19 7.81
N LEU A 105 4.78 1.04 9.13
CA LEU A 105 4.48 -0.25 9.75
C LEU A 105 2.98 -0.56 9.70
N GLY A 106 2.64 -1.81 9.41
CA GLY A 106 1.31 -2.36 9.60
C GLY A 106 1.17 -3.09 10.93
N ASN A 107 0.01 -3.71 11.16
CA ASN A 107 -0.26 -4.38 12.43
C ASN A 107 0.40 -5.76 12.56
N ASN A 108 0.82 -6.38 11.46
CA ASN A 108 1.50 -7.68 11.46
C ASN A 108 3.04 -7.56 11.51
N ASP A 109 3.60 -6.41 11.10
CA ASP A 109 5.04 -6.18 11.13
C ASP A 109 5.66 -6.36 12.55
N PRO A 110 5.01 -5.92 13.65
CA PRO A 110 5.53 -6.14 15.01
C PRO A 110 5.39 -7.58 15.54
N GLU A 111 4.84 -8.52 14.77
CA GLU A 111 4.78 -9.93 15.17
C GLU A 111 6.13 -10.65 15.05
N CYS A 112 7.08 -10.08 14.31
CA CYS A 112 8.49 -10.49 14.32
C CYS A 112 9.31 -9.61 15.25
N ASP A 113 10.62 -9.86 15.34
CA ASP A 113 11.51 -8.96 16.06
C ASP A 113 11.56 -7.60 15.34
N LEU A 114 10.93 -6.59 15.95
CA LEU A 114 10.82 -5.26 15.37
C LEU A 114 12.17 -4.55 15.25
N LEU A 115 13.11 -4.84 16.16
CA LEU A 115 14.46 -4.26 16.10
C LEU A 115 15.24 -4.85 14.92
N GLU A 116 15.10 -6.15 14.71
CA GLU A 116 15.69 -6.85 13.56
C GLU A 116 15.11 -6.34 12.24
N LEU A 117 13.78 -6.18 12.17
CA LEU A 117 13.09 -5.60 11.00
C LEU A 117 13.58 -4.18 10.70
N LYS A 118 13.61 -3.29 11.70
CA LYS A 118 14.09 -1.90 11.52
C LYS A 118 15.55 -1.85 11.10
N SER A 119 16.39 -2.75 11.60
CA SER A 119 17.79 -2.87 11.19
C SER A 119 17.89 -3.28 9.72
N LEU A 120 17.12 -4.28 9.29
CA LEU A 120 17.06 -4.71 7.89
C LEU A 120 16.53 -3.59 6.96
N LEU A 121 15.50 -2.86 7.37
CA LEU A 121 14.99 -1.72 6.61
C LEU A 121 16.09 -0.66 6.39
N LYS A 122 16.89 -0.37 7.42
CA LYS A 122 18.03 0.54 7.33
C LYS A 122 19.12 0.00 6.41
N GLU A 123 19.48 -1.28 6.52
CA GLU A 123 20.47 -1.94 5.64
C GLU A 123 20.09 -1.85 4.16
N GLU A 124 18.81 -2.03 3.85
CA GLU A 124 18.28 -2.01 2.49
C GLU A 124 17.80 -0.60 2.05
N ASN A 125 18.23 0.45 2.76
CA ASN A 125 17.97 1.86 2.46
C ASN A 125 16.46 2.22 2.35
N VAL A 126 15.61 1.55 3.11
CA VAL A 126 14.18 1.85 3.18
C VAL A 126 13.95 3.00 4.16
N LYS A 127 13.28 4.06 3.71
CA LYS A 127 12.84 5.15 4.56
C LYS A 127 11.58 4.71 5.32
N LEU A 128 11.73 4.32 6.58
CA LEU A 128 10.59 4.09 7.47
C LEU A 128 10.03 5.43 7.96
N LEU A 129 8.72 5.62 7.86
CA LEU A 129 7.99 6.78 8.38
C LEU A 129 7.11 6.35 9.56
N GLU A 130 7.51 6.77 10.76
CA GLU A 130 6.75 6.55 11.99
C GLU A 130 6.30 7.91 12.53
N ASN A 131 5.13 8.37 12.11
CA ASN A 131 4.58 9.69 12.44
C ASN A 131 5.46 10.86 11.97
N GLN A 132 6.05 10.70 10.79
CA GLN A 132 7.03 11.60 10.21
C GLN A 132 6.61 12.04 8.80
N ALA A 133 7.27 13.07 8.29
CA ALA A 133 7.15 13.50 6.90
C ALA A 133 8.45 13.32 6.12
N HIS A 134 8.30 13.00 4.83
CA HIS A 134 9.37 12.96 3.85
C HIS A 134 9.06 13.94 2.72
N SER A 135 9.92 14.93 2.55
CA SER A 135 9.83 15.85 1.41
C SER A 135 10.23 15.13 0.14
N ILE A 136 9.35 15.14 -0.85
CA ILE A 136 9.63 14.60 -2.19
C ILE A 136 10.44 15.67 -2.94
N PRO A 137 11.60 15.31 -3.53
CA PRO A 137 12.36 16.24 -4.36
C PRO A 137 11.51 16.83 -5.48
N SER A 138 11.58 18.15 -5.64
CA SER A 138 10.82 18.92 -6.61
C SER A 138 11.70 20.03 -7.17
N ILE A 139 11.60 20.28 -8.47
CA ILE A 139 12.17 21.46 -9.12
C ILE A 139 11.25 22.69 -9.01
N SER A 140 10.01 22.49 -8.55
CA SER A 140 9.08 23.57 -8.25
C SER A 140 9.40 24.19 -6.87
N GLU A 141 9.13 25.48 -6.72
CA GLU A 141 9.17 26.15 -5.42
C GLU A 141 8.14 25.55 -4.44
N LYS A 142 7.04 24.98 -4.97
CA LYS A 142 6.04 24.29 -4.16
C LYS A 142 6.50 22.90 -3.74
N LYS A 143 6.31 22.59 -2.46
CA LYS A 143 6.81 21.40 -1.79
C LYS A 143 5.74 20.32 -1.71
N ILE A 144 6.11 19.12 -2.13
CA ILE A 144 5.31 17.92 -1.95
C ILE A 144 5.87 17.13 -0.77
N SER A 145 5.01 16.67 0.14
CA SER A 145 5.40 15.82 1.25
C SER A 145 4.60 14.52 1.30
N LEU A 146 5.31 13.42 1.51
CA LEU A 146 4.77 12.14 1.88
C LEU A 146 4.81 12.01 3.40
N LEU A 147 3.65 11.98 4.04
CA LEU A 147 3.50 11.74 5.46
C LEU A 147 3.36 10.24 5.69
N GLY A 148 3.88 9.74 6.80
CA GLY A 148 3.63 8.38 7.26
C GLY A 148 3.19 8.38 8.71
N VAL A 149 2.11 7.66 9.01
CA VAL A 149 1.61 7.49 10.39
C VAL A 149 1.68 6.02 10.79
N SER A 150 1.99 5.80 12.07
CA SER A 150 2.03 4.48 12.67
C SER A 150 0.64 3.88 12.84
N GLU A 151 0.57 2.60 13.22
CA GLU A 151 -0.66 1.82 13.26
C GLU A 151 -1.65 2.29 14.35
N ILE A 152 -2.90 2.51 13.93
CA ILE A 152 -4.02 2.97 14.77
C ILE A 152 -4.44 1.90 15.78
N LYS A 153 -4.42 0.62 15.39
CA LYS A 153 -4.81 -0.50 16.25
C LYS A 153 -4.03 -0.53 17.57
N PHE A 154 -2.80 -0.03 17.58
CA PHE A 154 -1.97 0.06 18.78
C PHE A 154 -2.01 1.45 19.46
N GLY A 155 -2.73 2.41 18.89
CA GLY A 155 -2.75 3.81 19.35
C GLY A 155 -1.41 4.53 19.17
N TRP A 156 -0.60 4.09 18.21
CA TRP A 156 0.72 4.67 17.94
C TRP A 156 0.68 5.80 16.93
N ASP A 157 -0.45 5.99 16.27
CA ASP A 157 -0.67 7.02 15.27
C ASP A 157 -0.56 8.43 15.89
N ARG A 158 0.28 9.25 15.28
CA ARG A 158 0.50 10.66 15.65
C ARG A 158 0.48 11.52 14.40
N LEU A 159 -0.71 11.63 13.80
CA LEU A 159 -0.95 12.46 12.62
C LEU A 159 -0.53 13.93 12.85
N ASP A 160 -0.72 14.42 14.08
CA ASP A 160 -0.28 15.75 14.52
C ASP A 160 1.23 15.97 14.32
N GLN A 161 2.06 14.96 14.58
CA GLN A 161 3.52 15.05 14.42
C GLN A 161 3.90 15.07 12.94
N ALA A 162 3.32 14.19 12.12
CA ALA A 162 3.56 14.16 10.68
C ALA A 162 3.12 15.47 9.99
N LEU A 163 2.01 16.06 10.44
CA LEU A 163 1.56 17.37 9.97
C LEU A 163 2.51 18.49 10.38
N LYS A 164 3.01 18.47 11.62
CA LYS A 164 3.98 19.45 12.12
C LYS A 164 5.28 19.43 11.31
N GLU A 165 5.79 18.26 10.95
CA GLU A 165 6.98 18.12 10.12
C GLU A 165 6.76 18.59 8.67
N SER A 166 5.54 18.42 8.16
CA SER A 166 5.14 18.87 6.81
C SER A 166 4.48 20.25 6.79
N LYS A 167 4.67 21.09 7.82
CA LYS A 167 3.98 22.41 7.94
C LYS A 167 4.17 23.34 6.73
N ASN A 168 5.29 23.20 6.02
CA ASN A 168 5.64 24.01 4.85
C ASN A 168 5.34 23.31 3.51
N ALA A 169 4.60 22.20 3.53
CA ALA A 169 4.20 21.48 2.32
C ALA A 169 2.96 22.13 1.69
N ASP A 170 2.99 22.27 0.37
CA ASP A 170 1.88 22.75 -0.45
C ASP A 170 0.95 21.61 -0.86
N PHE A 171 1.49 20.40 -0.97
CA PHE A 171 0.73 19.19 -1.32
C PHE A 171 1.15 18.03 -0.42
N ARG A 172 0.18 17.39 0.26
CA ARG A 172 0.45 16.27 1.16
C ARG A 172 -0.20 14.99 0.68
N ILE A 173 0.59 13.92 0.64
CA ILE A 173 0.15 12.54 0.48
C ILE A 173 0.36 11.85 1.82
N LEU A 174 -0.61 11.09 2.30
CA LEU A 174 -0.51 10.31 3.52
C LEU A 174 -0.41 8.83 3.19
N LEU A 175 0.65 8.19 3.66
CA LEU A 175 0.82 6.75 3.70
C LEU A 175 0.43 6.25 5.09
N CYS A 176 -0.46 5.28 5.16
CA CYS A 176 -0.82 4.61 6.41
C CYS A 176 -1.10 3.14 6.12
N HIS A 177 -1.13 2.31 7.16
CA HIS A 177 -1.61 0.94 6.98
C HIS A 177 -3.14 0.88 7.10
N ASN A 178 -3.68 1.44 8.19
CA ASN A 178 -5.10 1.39 8.50
C ASN A 178 -5.90 2.52 7.83
N PRO A 179 -6.95 2.22 7.04
CA PRO A 179 -7.75 3.23 6.35
C PRO A 179 -8.58 4.13 7.28
N ASP A 180 -8.82 3.72 8.53
CA ASP A 180 -9.61 4.50 9.51
C ASP A 180 -8.94 5.81 9.94
N ILE A 181 -7.70 6.07 9.48
CA ILE A 181 -7.01 7.35 9.70
C ILE A 181 -7.83 8.52 9.14
N ASP A 182 -8.67 8.27 8.14
CA ASP A 182 -9.50 9.28 7.49
C ASP A 182 -10.43 10.02 8.46
N LYS A 183 -10.83 9.35 9.56
CA LYS A 183 -11.65 9.92 10.65
C LYS A 183 -10.93 11.04 11.42
N GLN A 184 -9.60 11.13 11.29
CA GLN A 184 -8.78 12.16 11.93
C GLN A 184 -8.41 13.30 10.98
N ILE A 185 -8.74 13.19 9.69
CA ILE A 185 -8.30 14.15 8.67
C ILE A 185 -9.34 15.24 8.45
N ASN A 186 -8.92 16.49 8.65
CA ASN A 186 -9.69 17.68 8.31
C ASN A 186 -9.17 18.32 7.01
N LYS A 187 -10.04 19.10 6.33
CA LYS A 187 -9.64 19.82 5.10
C LYS A 187 -8.42 20.73 5.31
N GLU A 188 -8.33 21.36 6.47
CA GLU A 188 -7.22 22.26 6.85
C GLU A 188 -5.86 21.56 6.93
N HIS A 189 -5.85 20.23 7.05
CA HIS A 189 -4.58 19.46 7.06
C HIS A 189 -3.92 19.45 5.67
N GLY A 190 -4.62 19.84 4.60
CA GLY A 190 -4.07 19.90 3.24
C GLY A 190 -3.62 18.53 2.69
N ILE A 191 -4.14 17.43 3.22
CA ILE A 191 -3.92 16.08 2.72
C ILE A 191 -4.83 15.85 1.52
N ARG A 192 -4.24 15.52 0.36
CA ARG A 192 -4.97 15.32 -0.90
C ARG A 192 -5.13 13.88 -1.31
N LEU A 193 -4.24 13.01 -0.86
CA LEU A 193 -4.28 11.59 -1.16
C LEU A 193 -3.90 10.78 0.07
N VAL A 194 -4.70 9.78 0.41
CA VAL A 194 -4.39 8.78 1.43
C VAL A 194 -4.19 7.43 0.73
N LEU A 195 -3.09 6.74 1.02
CA LEU A 195 -2.77 5.40 0.52
C LEU A 195 -2.75 4.43 1.70
N SER A 196 -3.61 3.41 1.66
CA SER A 196 -3.83 2.48 2.77
C SER A 196 -4.03 1.03 2.33
N GLY A 197 -3.68 0.09 3.23
CA GLY A 197 -3.80 -1.36 3.04
C GLY A 197 -4.80 -1.96 4.03
N HIS A 198 -4.38 -2.96 4.79
CA HIS A 198 -5.03 -3.55 5.96
C HIS A 198 -6.28 -4.40 5.68
N THR A 199 -7.17 -3.94 4.80
CA THR A 199 -8.49 -4.58 4.60
C THR A 199 -8.40 -5.90 3.83
N HIS A 200 -7.31 -6.11 3.08
CA HIS A 200 -7.17 -7.18 2.08
C HIS A 200 -8.33 -7.26 1.06
N GLY A 201 -9.18 -6.23 0.98
CA GLY A 201 -10.42 -6.29 0.23
C GLY A 201 -11.48 -7.25 0.79
N GLY A 202 -11.32 -7.71 2.02
CA GLY A 202 -12.04 -8.88 2.54
C GLY A 202 -11.67 -10.14 1.76
N GLN A 203 -10.38 -10.50 1.76
CA GLN A 203 -9.68 -11.61 1.08
C GLN A 203 -10.57 -12.72 0.45
N ILE A 204 -11.53 -13.25 1.21
CA ILE A 204 -12.57 -14.17 0.72
C ILE A 204 -13.93 -13.45 0.73
N ARG A 205 -14.51 -13.27 -0.46
CA ARG A 205 -15.86 -12.72 -0.64
C ARG A 205 -16.82 -13.79 -1.16
N LEU A 206 -17.87 -14.09 -0.41
CA LEU A 206 -18.94 -15.01 -0.80
C LEU A 206 -20.17 -14.20 -1.20
N PHE A 207 -20.71 -14.44 -2.39
CA PHE A 207 -21.84 -13.68 -2.94
C PHE A 207 -21.63 -12.15 -2.91
N GLY A 208 -20.38 -11.69 -3.05
CA GLY A 208 -20.00 -10.28 -3.01
C GLY A 208 -19.70 -9.72 -1.61
N PHE A 209 -20.04 -10.43 -0.54
CA PHE A 209 -19.82 -10.02 0.85
C PHE A 209 -18.49 -10.55 1.39
N GLY A 210 -17.70 -9.69 2.02
CA GLY A 210 -16.46 -10.04 2.72
C GLY A 210 -16.39 -9.33 4.07
N LEU A 211 -15.52 -9.80 4.96
CA LEU A 211 -15.39 -9.27 6.33
C LEU A 211 -14.98 -7.80 6.39
N TYR A 212 -14.20 -7.35 5.40
CA TYR A 212 -13.74 -5.98 5.28
C TYR A 212 -14.19 -5.38 3.94
N GLU A 213 -14.13 -4.05 3.87
CA GLU A 213 -14.42 -3.32 2.64
C GLU A 213 -13.50 -3.81 1.50
N LYS A 214 -14.06 -3.84 0.29
CA LYS A 214 -13.29 -4.14 -0.92
C LYS A 214 -12.46 -2.92 -1.31
N GLY A 215 -11.19 -3.14 -1.62
CA GLY A 215 -10.27 -2.08 -2.03
C GLY A 215 -10.76 -1.35 -3.27
N LYS A 216 -10.71 -0.01 -3.19
CA LYS A 216 -11.11 0.94 -4.24
C LYS A 216 -10.55 2.34 -3.90
N LEU A 217 -10.67 3.25 -4.86
CA LEU A 217 -10.44 4.68 -4.66
C LEU A 217 -11.75 5.34 -4.20
N HIS A 218 -11.67 6.13 -3.14
CA HIS A 218 -12.77 6.89 -2.56
C HIS A 218 -12.55 8.38 -2.74
N ASN A 219 -13.61 9.11 -3.07
CA ASN A 219 -13.64 10.55 -2.96
C ASN A 219 -14.02 10.93 -1.51
N LYS A 220 -13.21 11.78 -0.89
CA LYS A 220 -13.34 12.23 0.50
C LYS A 220 -13.37 13.74 0.54
N ALA A 221 -13.85 14.30 1.65
CA ALA A 221 -13.93 15.76 1.79
C ALA A 221 -12.57 16.47 1.68
N TYR A 222 -11.47 15.80 2.07
CA TYR A 222 -10.10 16.34 1.97
C TYR A 222 -9.45 16.10 0.59
N GLY A 223 -9.91 15.12 -0.18
CA GLY A 223 -9.28 14.67 -1.42
C GLY A 223 -9.67 13.24 -1.78
N ALA A 224 -8.69 12.37 -2.02
CA ALA A 224 -8.91 10.97 -2.36
C ALA A 224 -8.30 10.01 -1.33
N GLN A 225 -8.88 8.82 -1.20
CA GLN A 225 -8.35 7.73 -0.38
C GLN A 225 -8.36 6.42 -1.16
N LEU A 226 -7.18 5.84 -1.35
CA LEU A 226 -7.03 4.52 -1.91
C LEU A 226 -6.91 3.48 -0.79
N ILE A 227 -7.82 2.51 -0.80
CA ILE A 227 -7.72 1.30 0.01
C ILE A 227 -7.34 0.16 -0.93
N SER A 228 -6.19 -0.47 -0.68
CA SER A 228 -5.68 -1.60 -1.47
C SER A 228 -6.33 -2.92 -1.07
N ASN A 229 -6.54 -3.83 -2.03
CA ASN A 229 -6.86 -5.23 -1.71
C ASN A 229 -5.66 -6.01 -1.15
N GLY A 230 -4.45 -5.43 -1.13
CA GLY A 230 -3.22 -6.05 -0.68
C GLY A 230 -2.61 -7.01 -1.70
N TYR A 231 -1.29 -7.22 -1.61
CA TYR A 231 -0.55 -8.07 -2.56
C TYR A 231 -0.45 -9.54 -2.11
N GLY A 232 -0.24 -9.77 -0.82
CA GLY A 232 -0.12 -11.08 -0.19
C GLY A 232 -1.46 -11.62 0.30
N THR A 233 -1.41 -12.50 1.30
CA THR A 233 -2.57 -13.09 1.97
C THR A 233 -2.26 -13.32 3.43
N THR A 234 -3.27 -13.23 4.29
CA THR A 234 -3.17 -13.63 5.70
C THR A 234 -3.68 -15.05 5.89
N GLN A 235 -3.03 -15.79 6.81
CA GLN A 235 -3.36 -17.17 7.23
C GLN A 235 -3.32 -18.23 6.13
N LEU A 236 -4.24 -18.17 5.17
CA LEU A 236 -4.37 -19.11 4.07
C LEU A 236 -4.08 -18.43 2.72
N PRO A 237 -3.38 -19.12 1.79
CA PRO A 237 -2.98 -18.54 0.51
C PRO A 237 -4.13 -18.57 -0.52
N PHE A 238 -5.29 -18.04 -0.13
CA PHE A 238 -6.51 -18.08 -0.92
C PHE A 238 -7.14 -16.70 -1.03
N ARG A 239 -7.63 -16.34 -2.24
CA ARG A 239 -8.40 -15.12 -2.50
C ARG A 239 -9.62 -15.43 -3.35
N LEU A 240 -10.75 -14.79 -3.04
CA LEU A 240 -11.97 -14.85 -3.85
C LEU A 240 -12.67 -13.48 -3.82
N GLY A 241 -12.96 -12.91 -5.00
CA GLY A 241 -13.66 -11.62 -5.10
C GLY A 241 -12.86 -10.36 -4.71
N ALA A 242 -11.65 -10.53 -4.15
CA ALA A 242 -10.68 -9.49 -3.80
C ALA A 242 -9.29 -9.85 -4.38
N PRO A 243 -9.01 -9.54 -5.66
CA PRO A 243 -7.78 -9.95 -6.32
C PRO A 243 -6.54 -9.34 -5.65
N ALA A 244 -5.45 -10.11 -5.57
CA ALA A 244 -4.16 -9.59 -5.14
C ALA A 244 -3.64 -8.54 -6.13
N GLU A 245 -3.16 -7.41 -5.63
CA GLU A 245 -2.79 -6.27 -6.46
C GLU A 245 -1.67 -5.41 -5.86
N ALA A 246 -1.05 -4.63 -6.75
CA ALA A 246 -0.31 -3.41 -6.43
C ALA A 246 -0.84 -2.30 -7.34
N HIS A 247 -0.56 -1.04 -6.99
CA HIS A 247 -1.05 0.13 -7.69
C HIS A 247 0.10 0.94 -8.26
N PHE A 248 0.04 1.30 -9.55
CA PHE A 248 0.89 2.31 -10.15
C PHE A 248 0.09 3.60 -10.30
N ILE A 249 0.40 4.58 -9.47
CA ILE A 249 -0.36 5.82 -9.33
C ILE A 249 0.44 6.93 -9.98
N THR A 250 -0.18 7.64 -10.90
CA THR A 250 0.36 8.83 -11.54
C THR A 250 -0.43 10.04 -11.06
N ILE A 251 0.26 11.05 -10.53
CA ILE A 251 -0.31 12.28 -10.01
C ILE A 251 0.17 13.44 -10.86
N THR A 252 -0.76 14.30 -11.29
CA THR A 252 -0.48 15.48 -12.11
C THR A 252 -1.33 16.66 -11.65
N ALA A 253 -0.96 17.87 -12.07
CA ALA A 253 -1.85 19.02 -11.97
C ALA A 253 -3.05 18.86 -12.91
N ASP A 254 -4.20 19.40 -12.52
CA ASP A 254 -5.31 19.57 -13.45
C ASP A 254 -4.83 20.40 -14.65
N LYS A 255 -5.29 20.03 -15.85
CA LYS A 255 -5.13 20.93 -16.99
C LYS A 255 -6.01 22.14 -16.73
N VAL A 256 -5.41 23.30 -16.60
CA VAL A 256 -6.14 24.57 -16.67
C VAL A 256 -6.53 24.71 -18.14
N ASP A 257 -7.81 24.47 -18.45
CA ASP A 257 -8.39 24.76 -19.76
C ASP A 257 -8.42 26.28 -20.02
#